data_AF-X0VA11-F1
#
_entry.id   AF-X0VA11-F1
#
_cell.length_a   1.000
_cell.length_b   1.000
_cell.length_c   1.000
_cell.angle_alpha   90.00
_cell.angle_beta   90.00
_cell.angle_gamma   90.00
#
_symmetry.space_group_name_H-M   'P 1'
#
loop_
_entity.id
_entity.type
_entity.pdbx_description
1 polymer ?
#
loop_
_entity_poly.entity_id
_entity_poly.type
_entity_poly.pdbx_seq_one_letter_code
_entity_poly.pdbx_strand_id
1 'polypeptide(L)'
;MSDGGAQRTIFGPFFDSAGDIYRGIKLNVYSAGTTSNKTYWTDEDKSTPGAHPLVDSDSDGVVTAFFDGVYRIQVKDSADADLDDAIDWDDFTITSDKGGTWEGNFGTSTPSAIANSKG
;
A
#
# COMPACT_ATOMS: atom_id res chain seq x y z
N MET A 1 22.51 7.68 -10.03
CA MET A 1 21.24 7.42 -10.75
C MET A 1 20.55 6.38 -9.89
N SER A 2 19.38 6.66 -9.32
CA SER A 2 18.67 5.66 -8.52
C SER A 2 18.27 4.52 -9.46
N ASP A 3 18.69 3.30 -9.12
CA ASP A 3 18.55 2.11 -9.98
C ASP A 3 17.13 1.51 -9.93
N GLY A 4 16.08 2.34 -9.87
CA GLY A 4 14.71 1.87 -9.69
C GLY A 4 14.49 1.30 -8.29
N GLY A 5 14.39 2.22 -7.32
CA GLY A 5 14.09 1.89 -5.93
C GLY A 5 12.67 1.37 -5.73
N ALA A 6 12.29 1.08 -4.49
CA ALA A 6 10.90 0.77 -4.18
C ALA A 6 10.02 2.00 -4.45
N GLN A 7 8.81 1.79 -4.97
CA GLN A 7 7.90 2.87 -5.34
C GLN A 7 7.08 3.31 -4.12
N ARG A 8 7.04 4.63 -3.88
CA ARG A 8 6.18 5.21 -2.85
C ARG A 8 4.72 5.02 -3.22
N THR A 9 3.98 4.32 -2.36
CA THR A 9 2.55 4.05 -2.52
C THR A 9 1.79 4.62 -1.34
N ILE A 10 0.65 5.24 -1.62
CA ILE A 10 -0.21 5.89 -0.64
C ILE A 10 -1.54 5.15 -0.63
N PHE A 11 -1.92 4.63 0.53
CA PHE A 11 -3.20 3.97 0.78
C PHE A 11 -4.12 4.89 1.58
N GLY A 12 -5.39 4.93 1.19
CA GLY A 12 -6.41 5.75 1.83
C GLY A 12 -6.52 7.17 1.27
N PRO A 13 -7.25 8.07 1.96
CA PRO A 13 -8.01 7.81 3.18
C PRO A 13 -9.15 6.81 2.95
N PHE A 14 -9.51 6.06 3.99
CA PHE A 14 -10.65 5.14 3.98
C PHE A 14 -11.78 5.71 4.83
N PHE A 15 -13.01 5.58 4.35
CA PHE A 15 -14.21 6.12 4.99
C PHE A 15 -15.14 4.98 5.39
N ASP A 16 -15.84 5.13 6.50
CA ASP A 16 -16.92 4.24 6.90
C ASP A 16 -18.22 4.56 6.15
N SER A 17 -19.25 3.75 6.36
CA SER A 17 -20.57 3.93 5.75
C SER A 17 -21.30 5.20 6.22
N ALA A 18 -20.85 5.85 7.29
CA ALA A 18 -21.34 7.15 7.76
C ALA A 18 -20.56 8.34 7.16
N GLY A 19 -19.45 8.08 6.45
CA GLY A 19 -18.57 9.09 5.86
C GLY A 19 -17.47 9.58 6.80
N ASP A 20 -17.29 8.95 7.96
CA ASP A 20 -16.21 9.24 8.90
C ASP A 20 -14.92 8.50 8.47
N ILE A 21 -13.77 9.12 8.73
CA ILE A 21 -12.46 8.54 8.37
C ILE A 21 -12.11 7.41 9.34
N TYR A 22 -11.72 6.25 8.80
CA TYR A 22 -11.07 5.21 9.58
C TYR A 22 -9.67 5.66 10.01
N ARG A 23 -9.49 5.85 11.31
CA ARG A 23 -8.21 6.20 11.94
C ARG A 23 -7.52 4.96 12.49
N GLY A 24 -6.20 4.92 12.39
CA GLY A 24 -5.40 3.81 12.91
C GLY A 24 -5.56 2.54 12.09
N ILE A 25 -5.76 2.66 10.78
CA ILE A 25 -5.86 1.50 9.90
C ILE A 25 -4.55 0.72 9.89
N LYS A 26 -4.66 -0.60 9.71
CA LYS A 26 -3.53 -1.52 9.63
C LYS A 26 -3.51 -2.15 8.24
N LEU A 27 -2.35 -2.09 7.59
CA LEU A 27 -2.12 -2.79 6.33
C LEU A 27 -1.37 -4.09 6.60
N ASN A 28 -2.01 -5.20 6.26
CA ASN A 28 -1.36 -6.49 6.20
C ASN A 28 -0.83 -6.71 4.78
N VAL A 29 0.49 -6.86 4.69
CA VAL A 29 1.21 -6.96 3.42
C VAL A 29 1.73 -8.39 3.27
N TYR A 30 1.23 -9.09 2.26
CA TYR A 30 1.54 -10.49 1.97
C TYR A 30 2.11 -10.68 0.56
N SER A 31 2.70 -11.85 0.33
CA SER A 31 3.00 -12.27 -1.04
C SER A 31 1.69 -12.63 -1.75
N ALA A 32 1.53 -12.19 -3.00
CA ALA A 32 0.35 -12.46 -3.82
C ALA A 32 -0.04 -13.95 -3.79
N GLY A 33 -1.34 -14.24 -3.65
CA GLY A 33 -1.89 -15.58 -3.53
C GLY A 33 -1.63 -16.28 -2.19
N THR A 34 -1.06 -15.58 -1.20
CA THR A 34 -0.71 -16.17 0.11
C THR A 34 -1.12 -15.27 1.28
N THR A 35 -0.95 -15.78 2.50
CA THR A 35 -0.99 -15.00 3.76
C THR A 35 0.39 -14.92 4.42
N SER A 36 1.46 -15.18 3.66
CA SER A 36 2.83 -15.07 4.15
C SER A 36 3.29 -13.62 4.01
N ASN A 37 3.75 -13.02 5.12
CA ASN A 37 4.23 -11.64 5.13
C ASN A 37 5.28 -11.42 4.03
N LYS A 38 5.12 -10.35 3.25
CA LYS A 38 6.09 -9.93 2.25
C LYS A 38 6.67 -8.58 2.62
N THR A 39 7.98 -8.48 2.62
CA THR A 39 8.69 -7.25 2.97
C THR A 39 8.23 -6.07 2.11
N TYR A 40 7.97 -4.97 2.80
CA TYR A 40 7.87 -3.62 2.25
C TYR A 40 8.94 -2.75 2.91
N TRP A 41 9.12 -1.53 2.43
CA TRP A 41 10.20 -0.65 2.87
C TRP A 41 9.69 0.72 3.33
N THR A 42 10.46 1.36 4.20
CA THR A 42 10.20 2.73 4.67
C THR A 42 10.96 3.79 3.86
N ASP A 43 11.88 3.35 2.99
CA ASP A 43 12.69 4.16 2.09
C ASP A 43 12.73 3.55 0.68
N GLU A 44 12.97 4.42 -0.32
CA GLU A 44 13.10 4.04 -1.72
C GLU A 44 14.30 3.10 -1.98
N ASP A 45 15.39 3.27 -1.23
CA ASP A 45 16.63 2.50 -1.40
C ASP A 45 16.53 1.05 -0.89
N LYS A 46 15.38 0.65 -0.34
CA LYS A 46 15.13 -0.68 0.24
C LYS A 46 16.09 -1.02 1.40
N SER A 47 16.60 0.00 2.08
CA SER A 47 17.59 -0.16 3.15
C SER A 47 16.94 -0.53 4.48
N THR A 48 15.72 -0.06 4.72
CA THR A 48 14.99 -0.23 5.98
C THR A 48 13.67 -0.97 5.75
N PRO A 49 13.62 -2.27 6.08
CA PRO A 49 12.38 -3.05 6.06
C PRO A 49 11.35 -2.46 7.02
N GLY A 50 10.09 -2.41 6.60
CA GLY A 50 9.00 -2.02 7.47
C GLY A 50 8.53 -3.16 8.39
N ALA A 51 7.91 -2.81 9.51
CA ALA A 51 7.37 -3.75 10.48
C ALA A 51 6.01 -4.32 10.03
N HIS A 52 5.72 -5.58 10.35
CA HIS A 52 4.42 -6.19 10.05
C HIS A 52 3.55 -6.30 11.31
N PRO A 53 2.24 -5.97 11.24
CA PRO A 53 1.56 -5.24 10.16
C PRO A 53 2.03 -3.78 10.08
N LEU A 54 1.79 -3.12 8.95
CA LEU A 54 2.05 -1.70 8.80
C LEU A 54 0.93 -0.93 9.53
N VAL A 55 1.28 -0.28 10.64
CA VAL A 55 0.35 0.38 11.58
C VAL A 55 0.38 1.91 11.51
N ASP A 56 1.09 2.48 10.53
CA ASP A 56 1.42 3.91 10.47
C ASP A 56 0.43 4.71 9.62
N SER A 57 -0.87 4.68 9.95
CA SER A 57 -1.80 5.67 9.37
C SER A 57 -1.64 7.01 10.08
N ASP A 58 -1.52 8.10 9.33
CA ASP A 58 -1.57 9.45 9.91
C ASP A 58 -2.99 9.78 10.47
N SER A 59 -3.14 10.97 11.04
CA SER A 59 -4.42 11.44 11.59
C SER A 59 -5.56 11.52 10.58
N ASP A 60 -5.21 11.50 9.29
CA ASP A 60 -6.13 11.58 8.17
C ASP A 60 -6.45 10.18 7.59
N GLY A 61 -5.97 9.10 8.22
CA GLY A 61 -6.23 7.73 7.80
C GLY A 61 -5.45 7.32 6.55
N VAL A 62 -4.36 8.04 6.25
CA VAL A 62 -3.50 7.79 5.10
C VAL A 62 -2.26 7.02 5.55
N VAL A 63 -1.93 5.96 4.82
CA VAL A 63 -0.72 5.17 5.04
C VAL A 63 0.19 5.31 3.84
N THR A 64 1.47 5.62 4.09
CA THR A 64 2.49 5.73 3.04
C THR A 64 3.62 4.73 3.30
N ALA A 65 3.95 3.92 2.29
CA ALA A 65 5.08 3.00 2.34
C ALA A 65 5.67 2.76 0.95
N PHE A 66 6.85 2.16 0.90
CA PHE A 66 7.54 1.84 -0.35
C PHE A 66 7.45 0.34 -0.65
N PHE A 67 7.17 0.00 -1.90
CA PHE A 67 6.94 -1.38 -2.32
C PHE A 67 7.57 -1.67 -3.68
N ASP A 68 7.79 -2.95 -3.97
CA ASP A 68 8.40 -3.41 -5.22
C ASP A 68 7.90 -4.81 -5.60
N GLY A 69 7.22 -4.90 -6.74
CA GLY A 69 6.62 -6.13 -7.27
C GLY A 69 5.16 -6.33 -6.88
N VAL A 70 4.71 -7.58 -6.86
CA VAL A 70 3.29 -7.95 -6.66
C VAL A 70 3.03 -8.35 -5.21
N TYR A 71 1.97 -7.81 -4.63
CA TYR A 71 1.59 -7.99 -3.23
C TYR A 71 0.12 -8.35 -3.09
N ARG A 72 -0.20 -9.05 -2.01
CA ARG A 72 -1.54 -9.04 -1.45
C ARG A 72 -1.61 -8.02 -0.32
N ILE A 73 -2.59 -7.12 -0.35
CA ILE A 73 -2.78 -6.07 0.65
C ILE A 73 -4.18 -6.23 1.25
N GLN A 74 -4.24 -6.49 2.55
CA GLN A 74 -5.49 -6.49 3.32
C GLN A 74 -5.51 -5.31 4.27
N VAL A 75 -6.54 -4.48 4.16
CA VAL A 75 -6.76 -3.31 5.02
C VAL A 75 -7.69 -3.69 6.18
N LYS A 76 -7.27 -3.38 7.40
CA LYS A 76 -8.05 -3.58 8.63
C LYS A 76 -8.15 -2.30 9.44
N ASP A 77 -9.16 -2.22 10.29
CA ASP A 77 -9.27 -1.14 11.26
C ASP A 77 -8.32 -1.33 12.46
N SER A 78 -8.33 -0.36 13.38
CA SER A 78 -7.50 -0.40 14.59
C SER A 78 -7.83 -1.58 15.52
N ALA A 79 -9.05 -2.12 15.45
CA ALA A 79 -9.53 -3.26 16.23
C ALA A 79 -9.30 -4.62 15.52
N ASP A 80 -8.55 -4.65 14.42
CA ASP A 80 -8.30 -5.83 13.57
C ASP A 80 -9.57 -6.39 12.90
N ALA A 81 -10.63 -5.59 12.82
CA ALA A 81 -11.81 -5.88 12.00
C ALA A 81 -11.54 -5.52 10.54
N ASP A 82 -12.17 -6.27 9.62
CA ASP A 82 -12.19 -5.90 8.22
C ASP A 82 -13.03 -4.61 8.06
N LEU A 83 -12.60 -3.71 7.19
CA LEU A 83 -13.41 -2.54 6.82
C LEU A 83 -14.72 -3.00 6.15
N ASP A 84 -15.78 -2.18 6.16
CA ASP A 84 -17.10 -2.54 5.58
C ASP A 84 -16.99 -3.05 4.13
N ASP A 85 -16.04 -2.53 3.35
CA ASP A 85 -15.76 -2.95 1.96
C ASP A 85 -14.73 -4.07 1.83
N ALA A 86 -14.27 -4.67 2.95
CA ALA A 86 -13.28 -5.74 3.05
C ALA A 86 -12.19 -5.61 1.97
N ILE A 87 -11.39 -4.55 2.09
CA ILE A 87 -10.42 -4.20 1.06
C ILE A 87 -9.25 -5.19 1.13
N ASP A 88 -9.33 -6.23 0.31
CA ASP A 88 -8.33 -7.28 0.11
C ASP A 88 -7.97 -7.35 -1.38
N TRP A 89 -6.78 -6.84 -1.72
CA TRP A 89 -6.24 -6.87 -3.08
C TRP A 89 -5.17 -7.94 -3.16
N ASP A 90 -5.43 -9.06 -3.84
CA ASP A 90 -4.47 -10.18 -3.97
C ASP A 90 -3.36 -9.94 -5.01
N ASP A 91 -3.63 -9.12 -6.02
CA ASP A 91 -2.74 -8.83 -7.15
C ASP A 91 -2.37 -7.33 -7.24
N PHE A 92 -1.97 -6.75 -6.11
CA PHE A 92 -1.49 -5.37 -6.07
C PHE A 92 -0.08 -5.27 -6.68
N THR A 93 -0.02 -4.91 -7.96
CA THR A 93 1.22 -4.84 -8.72
C THR A 93 1.80 -3.43 -8.67
N ILE A 94 3.05 -3.33 -8.23
CA ILE A 94 3.79 -2.08 -8.15
C ILE A 94 5.06 -2.23 -8.98
N THR A 95 5.13 -1.45 -10.05
CA THR A 95 6.31 -1.43 -10.93
C THR A 95 7.20 -0.25 -10.56
N SER A 96 8.42 -0.55 -10.14
CA SER A 96 9.48 0.44 -9.94
C SER A 96 9.84 1.14 -11.26
N ASP A 97 10.29 2.40 -11.17
CA ASP A 97 10.81 3.13 -12.32
C ASP A 97 12.15 2.52 -12.76
N LYS A 98 12.18 1.83 -13.91
CA LYS A 98 13.46 1.57 -14.56
C LYS A 98 13.97 2.86 -15.19
N GLY A 99 14.91 3.52 -14.52
CA GLY A 99 15.72 4.60 -15.09
C GLY A 99 16.50 4.09 -16.29
N GLY A 100 15.96 4.23 -17.50
CA GLY A 100 16.65 3.72 -18.67
C GLY A 100 15.93 3.73 -20.01
N THR A 101 14.98 4.62 -20.28
CA THR A 101 14.63 4.97 -21.66
C THR A 101 13.97 6.34 -21.66
N TRP A 102 14.39 7.16 -22.60
CA TRP A 102 13.85 8.49 -22.82
C TRP A 102 12.31 8.42 -22.91
N GLU A 103 11.67 9.34 -22.18
CA GLU A 103 10.21 9.58 -22.09
C GLU A 103 9.41 8.65 -21.14
N GLY A 104 9.22 9.11 -19.89
CA GLY A 104 7.92 8.98 -19.22
C GLY A 104 7.59 7.70 -18.45
N ASN A 105 8.57 6.90 -18.02
CA ASN A 105 8.29 5.72 -17.20
C ASN A 105 8.06 6.09 -15.71
N PHE A 106 6.89 6.65 -15.40
CA PHE A 106 6.44 6.82 -14.02
C PHE A 106 5.98 5.46 -13.49
N GLY A 107 6.57 4.97 -12.39
CA GLY A 107 6.16 3.71 -11.78
C GLY A 107 4.65 3.66 -11.54
N THR A 108 4.00 2.56 -11.92
CA THR A 108 2.54 2.40 -11.84
C THR A 108 2.17 1.40 -10.75
N SER A 109 1.11 1.70 -9.99
CA SER A 109 0.45 0.78 -9.06
C SER A 109 -0.92 0.39 -9.62
N THR A 110 -1.18 -0.91 -9.75
CA THR A 110 -2.48 -1.42 -10.20
C THR A 110 -2.99 -2.51 -9.24
N PRO A 111 -4.22 -2.40 -8.69
CA PRO A 111 -5.14 -1.25 -8.79
C PRO A 111 -4.55 0.03 -8.15
N SER A 112 -5.19 1.19 -8.35
CA SER A 112 -4.78 2.41 -7.64
C SER A 112 -4.99 2.22 -6.13
N ALA A 113 -3.96 2.49 -5.30
CA ALA A 113 -4.04 2.39 -3.84
C ALA A 113 -4.97 3.43 -3.18
N ILE A 114 -5.41 4.43 -3.95
CA ILE A 114 -6.40 5.42 -3.51
C ILE A 114 -7.78 4.79 -3.71
N ALA A 115 -8.46 4.51 -2.60
CA ALA A 115 -9.86 4.14 -2.62
C ALA A 115 -10.67 5.35 -3.11
N ASN A 116 -11.09 5.32 -4.38
CA ASN A 116 -12.24 6.11 -4.80
C ASN A 116 -13.45 5.41 -4.17
N SER A 117 -13.84 5.83 -2.96
CA SER A 117 -15.15 5.51 -2.40
C SER A 117 -16.18 5.99 -3.42
N LYS A 118 -16.74 5.08 -4.21
CA LYS A 118 -17.86 5.42 -5.10
C LYS A 118 -19.06 5.69 -4.20
N GLY A 119 -19.53 6.94 -4.22
CA GLY A 119 -20.84 7.30 -3.69
C GLY A 119 -21.98 6.67 -4.48
#